data_AF-A0A6N9HBT4-F1
#
_entry.id   AF-A0A6N9HBT4-F1
#
_cell.length_a   1.000
_cell.length_b   1.000
_cell.length_c   1.000
_cell.angle_alpha   90.00
_cell.angle_beta   90.00
_cell.angle_gamma   90.00
#
_symmetry.space_group_name_H-M   'P 1'
#
loop_
_entity.id
_entity.type
_entity.pdbx_description
1 polymer ?
#
loop_
_entity_poly.entity_id
_entity_poly.type
_entity_poly.pdbx_seq_one_letter_code
_entity_poly.pdbx_strand_id
1 'polypeptide(L)'
;MSSSEVLAFQYLWDGSQPGWVLTRLYGNDVGLSLKFEQPDGPSPRELMAVRRSVSEYKSLPLSQVIERLRGCPIFFLGRFESRYARRVADACRNEGLSVLEKILDTPQFLPTNEITKSVLVIEDDELAKCVYDSALQHGIPVRHVEN
;
A
#
# COMPACT_ATOMS: atom_id res chain seq x y z
N MET A 1 0.07 -16.33 -10.34
CA MET A 1 1.04 -17.35 -9.87
C MET A 1 0.50 -18.74 -10.02
N SER A 2 1.40 -19.74 -10.03
CA SER A 2 1.05 -21.16 -10.12
C SER A 2 0.67 -21.71 -8.74
N SER A 3 -0.33 -22.60 -8.67
CA SER A 3 -0.72 -23.26 -7.40
C SER A 3 0.42 -24.07 -6.77
N SER A 4 1.40 -24.50 -7.56
CA SER A 4 2.58 -25.24 -7.10
C SER A 4 3.50 -24.43 -6.20
N GLU A 5 3.61 -23.11 -6.40
CA GLU A 5 4.50 -22.26 -5.59
C GLU A 5 3.95 -22.05 -4.18
N VAL A 6 2.63 -21.90 -4.04
CA VAL A 6 1.96 -21.79 -2.74
C VAL A 6 2.04 -23.11 -1.97
N LEU A 7 1.90 -24.25 -2.66
CA LEU A 7 1.98 -25.58 -2.04
C LEU A 7 3.34 -25.87 -1.40
N ALA A 8 4.41 -25.23 -1.87
CA ALA A 8 5.73 -25.34 -1.23
C ALA A 8 5.72 -24.83 0.23
N PHE A 9 4.73 -24.03 0.62
CA PHE A 9 4.56 -23.45 1.95
C PHE A 9 3.45 -24.14 2.77
N GLN A 10 2.89 -25.24 2.28
CA GLN A 10 1.78 -25.93 2.93
C GLN A 10 2.07 -26.36 4.38
N TYR A 11 3.35 -26.61 4.69
CA TYR A 11 3.83 -26.97 6.02
C TYR A 11 3.49 -25.95 7.12
N LEU A 12 3.14 -24.72 6.74
CA LEU A 12 2.72 -23.68 7.66
C LEU A 12 1.33 -23.96 8.28
N TRP A 13 0.43 -24.65 7.56
CA TRP A 13 -0.98 -24.83 7.98
C TRP A 13 -1.49 -26.27 7.93
N ASP A 14 -0.76 -27.22 7.34
CA ASP A 14 -1.17 -28.64 7.30
C ASP A 14 -0.81 -29.44 8.56
N GLY A 15 -0.09 -28.83 9.50
CA GLY A 15 0.33 -29.46 10.76
C GLY A 15 1.58 -30.35 10.64
N SER A 16 2.22 -30.44 9.47
CA SER A 16 3.47 -31.18 9.28
C SER A 16 4.64 -30.56 10.07
N GLN A 17 4.60 -29.23 10.28
CA GLN A 17 5.50 -28.52 11.19
C GLN A 17 4.69 -27.75 12.24
N PRO A 18 4.81 -28.08 13.53
CA PRO A 18 4.07 -27.38 14.58
C PRO A 18 4.66 -25.99 14.88
N GLY A 19 3.82 -25.13 15.44
CA GLY A 19 4.23 -23.84 15.99
C GLY A 19 4.12 -22.64 15.04
N TRP A 20 3.74 -22.85 13.78
CA TRP A 20 3.53 -21.76 12.84
C TRP A 20 2.25 -20.97 13.14
N VAL A 21 2.38 -19.65 13.14
CA VAL A 21 1.29 -18.67 13.25
C VAL A 21 1.53 -17.53 12.26
N LEU A 22 0.49 -16.79 11.91
CA LEU A 22 0.63 -15.52 11.21
C LEU A 22 0.62 -14.36 12.21
N THR A 23 1.72 -13.63 12.29
CA THR A 23 1.77 -12.38 13.04
C THR A 23 1.25 -11.25 12.16
N ARG A 24 0.13 -10.65 12.53
CA ARG A 24 -0.45 -9.51 11.82
C ARG A 24 0.39 -8.27 12.12
N LEU A 25 0.94 -7.70 11.06
CA LEU A 25 1.60 -6.41 11.03
C LEU A 25 0.57 -5.39 10.54
N TYR A 26 0.39 -4.32 11.31
CA TYR A 26 -0.43 -3.20 10.88
C TYR A 26 0.29 -2.47 9.75
N GLY A 27 -0.22 -2.63 8.53
CA GLY A 27 0.19 -1.83 7.40
C GLY A 27 -0.26 -0.39 7.63
N ASN A 28 0.69 0.51 7.86
CA ASN A 28 0.42 1.93 8.05
C ASN A 28 0.46 2.68 6.71
N ASP A 29 -0.04 2.07 5.64
CA ASP A 29 -0.08 2.73 4.35
C ASP A 29 -1.27 3.67 4.27
N VAL A 30 -1.01 4.84 3.69
CA VAL A 30 -2.01 5.87 3.45
C VAL A 30 -2.08 6.08 1.95
N GLY A 31 -3.30 5.93 1.41
CA GLY A 31 -3.63 6.36 0.07
C GLY A 31 -3.85 7.86 0.06
N LEU A 32 -3.14 8.57 -0.84
CA LEU A 32 -3.34 10.00 -1.05
C LEU A 32 -4.06 10.23 -2.38
N SER A 33 -5.05 11.10 -2.35
CA SER A 33 -5.69 11.63 -3.57
C SER A 33 -5.70 13.15 -3.56
N LEU A 34 -5.56 13.75 -4.73
CA LEU A 34 -5.87 15.17 -4.93
C LEU A 34 -7.34 15.31 -5.28
N LYS A 35 -8.02 16.27 -4.67
CA LYS A 35 -9.36 16.69 -5.06
C LYS A 35 -9.25 18.06 -5.72
N PHE A 36 -9.63 18.16 -6.99
CA PHE A 36 -9.62 19.45 -7.67
C PHE A 36 -10.93 20.20 -7.47
N GLU A 37 -10.86 21.51 -7.58
CA GLU A 37 -12.02 22.39 -7.40
C GLU A 37 -13.06 22.20 -8.51
N GLN A 38 -12.61 21.92 -9.74
CA GLN A 38 -13.46 21.83 -10.91
C GLN A 38 -13.82 20.37 -11.24
N PRO A 39 -15.05 20.11 -11.72
CA PRO A 39 -15.48 18.76 -12.09
C PRO A 39 -14.70 18.18 -13.28
N ASP A 40 -14.20 19.04 -14.16
CA ASP A 40 -13.45 18.66 -15.36
C ASP A 40 -11.94 18.49 -15.10
N GLY A 41 -11.51 18.50 -13.84
CA GLY A 41 -10.13 18.28 -13.41
C GLY A 41 -9.45 19.54 -12.84
N PRO A 42 -8.11 19.62 -12.86
CA PRO A 42 -7.39 20.70 -12.22
C PRO A 42 -7.44 22.00 -13.03
N SER A 43 -7.58 23.12 -12.31
CA SER A 43 -7.33 24.46 -12.84
C SER A 43 -5.85 24.64 -13.23
N PRO A 44 -5.51 25.66 -14.06
CA PRO A 44 -4.13 25.99 -14.37
C PRO A 44 -3.25 26.24 -13.14
N ARG A 45 -3.83 26.81 -12.08
CA ARG A 45 -3.16 27.01 -10.79
C ARG A 45 -2.82 25.67 -10.13
N GLU A 46 -3.80 24.76 -10.05
CA GLU A 46 -3.62 23.43 -9.47
C GLU A 46 -2.63 22.59 -10.28
N LEU A 47 -2.66 22.66 -11.62
CA LEU A 47 -1.67 21.99 -12.49
C LEU A 47 -0.24 22.39 -12.16
N MET A 48 0.01 23.69 -11.97
CA MET A 48 1.33 24.19 -11.59
C MET A 48 1.70 23.80 -10.16
N ALA A 49 0.75 23.83 -9.23
CA ALA A 49 0.93 23.37 -7.85
C ALA A 49 1.31 21.88 -7.79
N VAL A 50 0.65 21.01 -8.58
CA VAL A 50 0.98 19.58 -8.69
C VAL A 50 2.41 19.39 -9.19
N ARG A 51 2.80 20.13 -10.24
CA ARG A 51 4.17 20.08 -10.77
C ARG A 51 5.23 20.52 -9.77
N ARG A 52 4.90 21.39 -8.80
CA ARG A 52 5.85 21.82 -7.76
C ARG A 52 5.91 20.88 -6.56
N SER A 53 4.79 20.27 -6.19
CA SER A 53 4.66 19.46 -4.96
C SER A 53 4.90 17.97 -5.17
N VAL A 54 4.50 17.40 -6.32
CA VAL A 54 4.58 15.96 -6.57
C VAL A 54 5.79 15.63 -7.44
N SER A 55 6.72 14.86 -6.90
CA SER A 55 8.01 14.54 -7.54
C SER A 55 7.87 13.94 -8.94
N GLU A 56 6.90 13.03 -9.14
CA GLU A 56 6.64 12.41 -10.44
C GLU A 56 6.29 13.43 -11.54
N TYR A 57 5.64 14.55 -11.17
CA TYR A 57 5.16 15.55 -12.13
C TYR A 57 6.16 16.70 -12.36
N LYS A 58 7.22 16.82 -11.53
CA LYS A 58 8.22 17.88 -11.64
C LYS A 58 8.93 17.88 -12.99
N SER A 59 9.34 16.71 -13.45
CA SER A 59 10.09 16.53 -14.69
C SER A 59 9.23 16.41 -15.93
N LEU A 60 7.90 16.29 -15.78
CA LEU A 60 7.00 16.13 -16.92
C LEU A 60 6.72 17.47 -17.61
N PRO A 61 6.66 17.49 -18.97
CA PRO A 61 6.11 18.62 -19.71
C PRO A 61 4.67 18.92 -19.28
N LEU A 62 4.29 20.20 -19.24
CA LEU A 62 2.95 20.62 -18.80
C LEU A 62 1.82 19.92 -19.59
N SER A 63 2.01 19.70 -20.89
CA SER A 63 1.05 19.00 -21.74
C SER A 63 0.75 17.58 -21.26
N GLN A 64 1.77 16.83 -20.83
CA GLN A 64 1.59 15.48 -20.29
C GLN A 64 0.91 15.50 -18.92
N VAL A 65 1.20 16.52 -18.10
CA VAL A 65 0.53 16.67 -16.80
C VAL A 65 -0.96 16.98 -17.00
N ILE A 66 -1.30 17.84 -17.97
CA ILE A 66 -2.69 18.10 -18.35
C ILE A 66 -3.36 16.81 -18.82
N GLU A 67 -2.72 16.07 -19.73
CA GLU A 67 -3.27 14.83 -20.27
C GLU A 67 -3.60 13.80 -19.19
N ARG A 68 -2.73 13.65 -18.19
CA ARG A 68 -2.92 12.71 -17.08
C ARG A 68 -4.03 13.10 -16.11
N LEU A 69 -4.29 14.39 -15.94
CA LEU A 69 -5.18 14.90 -14.88
C LEU A 69 -6.51 15.45 -15.40
N ARG A 70 -6.63 15.72 -16.71
CA ARG A 70 -7.85 16.24 -17.32
C ARG A 70 -9.02 15.29 -17.12
N GLY A 71 -10.17 15.85 -16.76
CA GLY A 71 -11.41 15.11 -16.54
C GLY A 71 -11.44 14.31 -15.24
N CYS A 72 -10.39 14.39 -14.40
CA CYS A 72 -10.31 13.66 -13.13
C CYS A 72 -10.55 14.62 -11.97
N PRO A 73 -11.78 14.77 -11.43
CA PRO A 73 -12.02 15.64 -10.27
C PRO A 73 -11.34 15.15 -8.99
N ILE A 74 -11.05 13.86 -8.93
CA ILE A 74 -10.23 13.23 -7.89
C ILE A 74 -9.17 12.38 -8.57
N PHE A 75 -7.90 12.61 -8.23
CA PHE A 75 -6.77 11.88 -8.79
C PHE A 75 -6.00 11.15 -7.70
N PHE A 76 -5.84 9.84 -7.83
CA PHE A 76 -5.09 9.03 -6.86
C PHE A 76 -3.59 9.16 -7.10
N LEU A 77 -2.88 9.74 -6.14
CA LEU A 77 -1.43 9.94 -6.22
C LEU A 77 -0.64 8.66 -5.95
N GLY A 78 -1.22 7.75 -5.17
CA GLY A 78 -0.55 6.51 -4.80
C GLY A 78 -0.71 6.16 -3.33
N ARG A 79 -0.01 5.09 -2.96
CA ARG A 79 0.08 4.55 -1.60
C ARG A 79 1.45 4.89 -1.05
N PHE A 80 1.48 5.31 0.20
CA PHE A 80 2.71 5.74 0.86
C PHE A 80 2.69 5.25 2.30
N GLU A 81 3.86 4.89 2.83
CA GLU A 81 4.02 4.70 4.28
C GLU A 81 3.61 5.99 5.01
N SER A 82 2.90 5.87 6.13
CA SER A 82 2.28 6.97 6.88
C SER A 82 3.17 8.22 7.06
N ARG A 83 4.43 8.05 7.44
CA ARG A 83 5.34 9.19 7.66
C ARG A 83 5.66 9.89 6.34
N TYR A 84 5.91 9.12 5.29
CA TYR A 84 6.14 9.68 3.96
C TYR A 84 4.86 10.29 3.37
N ALA A 85 3.70 9.66 3.57
CA ALA A 85 2.40 10.17 3.15
C ALA A 85 2.14 11.57 3.72
N ARG A 86 2.41 11.77 5.02
CA ARG A 86 2.27 13.08 5.67
C ARG A 86 3.15 14.15 5.00
N ARG A 87 4.41 13.82 4.68
CA ARG A 87 5.32 14.75 4.00
C ARG A 87 4.80 15.16 2.62
N VAL A 88 4.28 14.20 1.84
CA VAL A 88 3.71 14.47 0.52
C VAL A 88 2.44 15.31 0.65
N ALA A 89 1.54 14.94 1.57
CA ALA A 89 0.30 15.67 1.83
C ALA A 89 0.57 17.12 2.25
N ASP A 90 1.53 17.35 3.16
CA ASP A 90 1.91 18.70 3.60
C ASP A 90 2.52 19.51 2.46
N ALA A 91 3.38 18.91 1.63
CA ALA A 91 3.93 19.57 0.45
C ALA A 91 2.83 20.01 -0.54
N CYS A 92 1.82 19.17 -0.78
CA CYS A 92 0.67 19.50 -1.61
C CYS A 92 -0.19 20.61 -0.99
N ARG A 93 -0.49 20.53 0.32
CA ARG A 93 -1.29 21.54 1.03
C ARG A 93 -0.60 22.90 1.08
N ASN A 94 0.72 22.94 1.25
CA ASN A 94 1.50 24.17 1.23
C ASN A 94 1.45 24.87 -0.14
N GLU A 95 1.22 24.12 -1.22
CA GLU A 95 0.98 24.66 -2.56
C GLU A 95 -0.50 25.01 -2.82
N GLY A 96 -1.37 24.83 -1.82
CA GLY A 96 -2.80 25.14 -1.88
C GLY A 96 -3.66 24.02 -2.48
N LEU A 97 -3.15 22.79 -2.60
CA LEU A 97 -3.94 21.66 -3.11
C LEU A 97 -4.79 21.03 -2.00
N SER A 98 -5.99 20.57 -2.37
CA SER A 98 -6.84 19.75 -1.49
C SER A 98 -6.43 18.28 -1.55
N VAL A 99 -6.03 17.73 -0.41
CA VAL A 99 -5.55 16.35 -0.27
C VAL A 99 -6.54 15.54 0.55
N LEU A 100 -6.99 14.42 -0.01
CA LEU A 100 -7.77 13.39 0.68
C LEU A 100 -6.84 12.27 1.12
N GLU A 101 -6.94 11.88 2.39
CA GLU A 101 -6.20 10.76 2.96
C GLU A 101 -7.15 9.59 3.22
N LYS A 102 -6.73 8.38 2.87
CA LYS A 102 -7.44 7.16 3.22
C LYS A 102 -6.44 6.16 3.80
N ILE A 103 -6.66 5.75 5.05
CA ILE A 103 -5.89 4.65 5.64
C ILE A 103 -6.19 3.39 4.82
N LEU A 104 -5.13 2.78 4.29
CA LEU A 104 -5.19 1.52 3.58
C LEU A 104 -4.66 0.46 4.53
N ASP A 105 -5.52 -0.02 5.44
CA ASP A 105 -5.22 -1.19 6.28
C ASP A 105 -5.16 -2.41 5.36
N THR A 106 -4.00 -2.62 4.74
CA THR A 106 -3.67 -3.85 4.05
C THR A 106 -2.89 -4.64 5.08
N PRO A 107 -3.52 -5.59 5.79
CA PRO A 107 -2.82 -6.37 6.80
C PRO A 107 -1.68 -7.11 6.12
N GLN A 108 -0.47 -6.84 6.58
CA GLN A 108 0.68 -7.66 6.24
C GLN A 108 0.78 -8.76 7.29
N PHE A 109 1.21 -9.95 6.88
CA PHE A 109 1.42 -11.06 7.80
C PHE A 109 2.88 -11.49 7.74
N LEU A 110 3.40 -11.90 8.89
CA LEU A 110 4.70 -12.53 9.00
C LEU A 110 4.51 -13.94 9.58
N PRO A 111 4.77 -15.00 8.81
CA PRO A 111 4.76 -16.35 9.34
C PRO A 111 5.88 -16.48 10.39
N THR A 112 5.48 -16.80 11.61
CA THR A 112 6.36 -16.93 12.77
C THR A 112 6.19 -18.32 13.35
N ASN A 113 7.29 -19.03 13.58
CA ASN A 113 7.25 -20.27 14.31
C ASN A 113 7.50 -19.99 15.81
N GLU A 114 6.46 -20.06 16.62
CA GLU A 114 6.50 -19.73 18.05
C GLU A 114 7.37 -20.70 18.86
N ILE A 115 7.62 -21.92 18.36
CA ILE A 115 8.43 -22.96 19.02
C ILE A 115 9.92 -22.71 18.76
N THR A 116 10.29 -22.56 17.49
CA THR A 116 11.69 -22.37 17.07
C THR A 116 12.15 -20.92 17.12
N LYS A 117 11.23 -19.97 17.35
CA LYS A 117 11.48 -18.52 17.34
C LYS A 117 12.04 -18.02 16.00
N SER A 118 11.69 -18.71 14.91
CA SER A 118 12.08 -18.33 13.56
C SER A 118 10.95 -17.59 12.85
N VAL A 119 11.32 -16.78 11.86
CA VAL A 119 10.40 -16.07 10.97
C VAL A 119 10.69 -16.49 9.54
N LEU A 120 9.65 -16.61 8.73
CA LEU A 120 9.77 -16.85 7.30
C LEU A 120 9.54 -15.54 6.56
N VAL A 121 10.52 -15.13 5.76
CA VAL A 121 10.39 -13.98 4.85
C VAL A 121 10.23 -14.52 3.44
N ILE A 122 9.14 -14.14 2.79
CA ILE A 122 8.88 -14.41 1.37
C ILE A 122 9.13 -13.10 0.63
N GLU A 123 10.18 -13.04 -0.18
CA GLU A 123 10.63 -11.79 -0.82
C GLU A 123 9.71 -11.33 -1.96
N ASP A 124 8.98 -12.26 -2.58
CA ASP A 124 7.98 -11.94 -3.59
C ASP A 124 6.65 -11.57 -2.90
N ASP A 125 6.28 -10.29 -2.99
CA ASP A 125 5.09 -9.73 -2.35
C ASP A 125 3.79 -10.40 -2.82
N GLU A 126 3.69 -10.77 -4.09
CA GLU A 126 2.50 -11.42 -4.62
C GLU A 126 2.42 -12.85 -4.07
N LEU A 127 3.53 -13.58 -4.06
CA LEU A 127 3.60 -14.95 -3.53
C LEU A 127 3.31 -14.96 -2.04
N ALA A 128 3.92 -14.03 -1.30
CA ALA A 128 3.69 -13.82 0.12
C ALA A 128 2.19 -13.68 0.40
N LYS A 129 1.52 -12.79 -0.34
CA LYS A 129 0.06 -12.60 -0.23
C LYS A 129 -0.71 -13.90 -0.47
N CYS A 130 -0.42 -14.63 -1.56
CA CYS A 130 -1.11 -15.88 -1.85
C CYS A 130 -0.89 -16.95 -0.78
N VAL A 131 0.32 -17.02 -0.20
CA VAL A 131 0.64 -17.93 0.91
C VAL A 131 -0.16 -17.55 2.16
N TYR A 132 -0.23 -16.26 2.51
CA TYR A 132 -1.00 -15.79 3.67
C TYR A 132 -2.50 -16.05 3.51
N ASP A 133 -3.06 -15.73 2.34
CA ASP A 133 -4.46 -15.97 2.02
C ASP A 133 -4.79 -17.47 2.13
N SER A 134 -3.92 -18.34 1.62
CA SER A 134 -4.11 -19.80 1.72
C SER A 134 -4.01 -20.29 3.17
N ALA A 135 -3.01 -19.84 3.92
CA ALA A 135 -2.85 -20.22 5.32
C ALA A 135 -4.04 -19.78 6.19
N LEU A 136 -4.57 -18.57 5.96
CA LEU A 136 -5.78 -18.06 6.60
C LEU A 136 -7.01 -18.91 6.26
N GLN A 137 -7.17 -19.30 5.00
CA GLN A 137 -8.27 -20.19 4.57
C GLN A 137 -8.23 -21.55 5.28
N HIS A 138 -7.04 -22.04 5.60
CA HIS A 138 -6.84 -23.30 6.33
C HIS A 138 -6.82 -23.13 7.87
N GLY A 139 -7.09 -21.92 8.37
CA GLY A 139 -7.30 -21.67 9.79
C GLY A 139 -6.02 -21.56 10.62
N ILE A 140 -4.89 -21.17 10.00
CA ILE A 140 -3.66 -20.88 10.76
C ILE A 140 -3.96 -19.84 11.85
N PRO A 141 -3.43 -19.99 13.08
CA PRO A 141 -3.65 -19.00 14.12
C PRO A 141 -3.05 -17.65 13.75
N VAL A 142 -3.79 -16.56 14.03
CA VAL A 142 -3.32 -15.18 13.85
C VAL A 142 -2.98 -14.57 15.20
N ARG A 143 -1.84 -13.86 15.28
CA ARG A 143 -1.43 -13.07 16.44
C ARG A 143 -1.42 -11.60 16.09
N HIS A 144 -1.92 -10.77 17.01
CA HIS A 144 -1.84 -9.32 16.90
C HIS A 144 -0.65 -8.84 17.70
N VAL A 145 0.22 -8.04 17.08
CA VAL A 145 1.24 -7.30 17.82
C VAL A 145 0.63 -5.96 18.18
N GLU A 146 0.30 -5.77 19.45
CA GLU A 146 0.07 -4.41 19.96
C GLU A 146 1.41 -3.69 19.97
N ASN A 147 1.54 -2.65 19.15
CA ASN A 147 2.62 -1.67 19.24
C ASN A 147 2.26 -0.59 20.26
#